data_AF-A0A068CE20-F1
#
_entry.id   AF-A0A068CE20-F1
#
_cell.length_a   1.000
_cell.length_b   1.000
_cell.length_c   1.000
_cell.angle_alpha   90.00
_cell.angle_beta   90.00
_cell.angle_gamma   90.00
#
_symmetry.space_group_name_H-M   'P 1'
#
loop_
_entity.id
_entity.type
_entity.pdbx_description
1 polymer ?
#
loop_
_entity_poly.entity_id
_entity_poly.type
_entity_poly.pdbx_seq_one_letter_code
_entity_poly.pdbx_strand_id
1 'polypeptide(L)' 'WYDLNRCVFNSTDPKDIEYIYSQYYNKLEYVRFSSSLGKFVGYTEYGVKNAEYFNNDPSILARRRG' A
#
# COMPACT_ATOMS: atom_id res chain seq x y z
N TRP A 1 -13.12 -6.59 -7.69
CA TRP A 1 -11.89 -6.33 -6.92
C TRP A 1 -10.74 -6.26 -7.90
N TYR A 2 -9.88 -5.28 -7.75
CA TYR A 2 -8.61 -5.25 -8.48
C TYR A 2 -7.57 -4.55 -7.61
N ASP A 3 -6.30 -4.84 -7.88
CA ASP A 3 -5.18 -4.15 -7.26
C ASP A 3 -4.32 -3.47 -8.31
N LEU A 4 -3.61 -2.43 -7.87
CA LEU A 4 -2.69 -1.66 -8.70
C LEU A 4 -1.35 -1.55 -7.99
N ASN A 5 -0.29 -1.84 -8.75
CA ASN A 5 1.09 -1.57 -8.38
C ASN A 5 1.53 -0.33 -9.16
N ARG A 6 1.96 0.72 -8.47
CA ARG A 6 2.42 1.97 -9.06
C ARG A 6 3.78 2.35 -8.49
N CYS A 7 4.68 2.82 -9.34
CA CYS A 7 5.90 3.50 -8.93
C CYS A 7 5.83 4.96 -9.39
N VAL A 8 6.13 5.89 -8.48
CA VAL A 8 6.21 7.32 -8.77
C VAL A 8 7.68 7.71 -8.81
N PHE A 9 8.10 8.30 -9.94
CA PHE A 9 9.47 8.74 -10.18
C PHE A 9 9.49 10.26 -10.25
N ASN A 10 9.71 10.92 -9.12
CA ASN A 10 9.79 12.39 -9.07
C ASN A 10 11.20 12.92 -9.35
N SER A 11 12.20 12.05 -9.35
CA SER A 11 13.63 12.36 -9.46
C SER A 11 14.40 11.13 -9.94
N THR A 12 15.66 11.32 -10.32
CA THR A 12 16.59 10.23 -10.66
C THR A 12 17.27 9.63 -9.44
N ASP A 13 17.18 10.25 -8.26
CA ASP A 13 17.65 9.65 -7.01
C ASP A 13 16.75 8.45 -6.65
N PRO A 14 17.29 7.23 -6.51
CA PRO A 14 16.50 6.05 -6.15
C PRO A 14 15.70 6.19 -4.85
N LYS A 15 16.12 7.05 -3.92
CA LYS A 15 15.41 7.29 -2.65
C LYS A 15 14.09 8.04 -2.82
N ASP A 16 13.95 8.77 -3.93
CA ASP A 16 12.74 9.54 -4.25
C ASP A 16 11.69 8.69 -5.01
N ILE A 17 12.01 7.42 -5.31
CA ILE A 17 11.09 6.50 -5.98
C ILE A 17 10.11 5.95 -4.93
N GLU A 18 8.82 6.21 -5.14
CA GLU A 18 7.77 5.71 -4.26
C GLU A 18 7.02 4.55 -4.92
N TYR A 19 7.18 3.35 -4.37
CA TYR A 19 6.29 2.21 -4.65
C TYR A 19 5.00 2.31 -3.83
N ILE A 20 3.87 2.11 -4.51
CA ILE A 20 2.52 2.15 -3.99
C ILE A 20 1.77 0.91 -4.45
N TYR A 21 1.14 0.20 -3.51
CA TYR A 21 0.21 -0.88 -3.77
C TYR A 21 -1.18 -0.50 -3.27
N SER A 22 -2.18 -0.50 -4.12
CA SER A 22 -3.55 -0.06 -3.79
C SER A 22 -4.56 -1.14 -4.16
N GLN A 23 -5.54 -1.40 -3.30
CA GLN A 23 -6.62 -2.34 -3.58
C GLN A 23 -7.96 -1.62 -3.67
N TYR A 24 -8.76 -2.03 -4.66
CA TYR A 24 -10.01 -1.39 -5.01
C TYR A 24 -11.17 -2.38 -5.01
N TYR A 25 -12.30 -1.90 -4.50
CA TYR A 25 -13.60 -2.55 -4.59
C TYR A 25 -14.63 -1.55 -5.10
N ASN A 26 -15.42 -1.92 -6.13
CA ASN A 26 -16.37 -1.02 -6.79
C ASN A 26 -15.78 0.36 -7.17
N LYS A 27 -14.55 0.36 -7.72
CA LYS A 27 -13.77 1.57 -8.07
C LYS A 27 -13.40 2.47 -6.88
N LEU A 28 -13.73 2.07 -5.65
CA LEU A 28 -13.33 2.75 -4.43
C LEU A 28 -12.08 2.10 -3.86
N GLU A 29 -11.07 2.91 -3.60
CA GLU A 29 -9.87 2.46 -2.92
C GLU A 29 -10.18 2.21 -1.45
N TYR A 30 -9.93 1.01 -0.97
CA TYR A 30 -10.17 0.71 0.44
C TYR A 30 -8.87 0.63 1.24
N VAL A 31 -7.75 0.18 0.67
CA VAL A 31 -6.48 0.09 1.39
C VAL A 31 -5.29 0.31 0.46
N ARG A 32 -4.23 0.93 1.00
CA ARG A 32 -2.98 1.19 0.29
C ARG A 32 -1.76 0.93 1.15
N PHE A 33 -0.75 0.28 0.61
CA PHE A 33 0.61 0.32 1.11
C PHE A 33 1.41 1.38 0.35
N SER A 34 2.19 2.18 1.09
CA SER A 34 3.25 3.03 0.51
C SER A 34 4.60 2.63 1.10
N SER A 35 5.60 2.51 0.23
CA SER A 35 7.00 2.26 0.61
C SER A 35 7.59 3.37 1.48
N SER A 36 7.18 4.63 1.30
CA SER A 36 7.64 5.76 2.12
C SER A 36 7.13 5.67 3.57
N LEU A 37 5.93 5.12 3.77
CA LEU A 37 5.36 4.84 5.10
C LEU A 37 5.74 3.46 5.65
N GLY A 38 6.08 2.52 4.76
CA GLY A 38 6.40 1.14 5.09
C GLY A 38 5.23 0.35 5.70
N LYS A 39 3.99 0.79 5.52
CA LYS A 39 2.78 0.18 6.10
C LYS A 39 1.53 0.43 5.25
N PHE A 40 0.46 -0.29 5.55
CA PHE A 40 -0.87 -0.11 4.97
C PHE A 40 -1.66 1.00 5.69
N VAL A 41 -2.44 1.75 4.91
CA VAL A 41 -3.40 2.76 5.36
C VAL A 41 -4.77 2.42 4.75
N GLY A 42 -5.80 2.39 5.59
CA GLY A 42 -7.18 2.18 5.17
C GLY A 42 -7.88 3.51 4.85
N TYR A 43 -8.66 3.54 3.77
CA TYR A 43 -9.43 4.71 3.32
C TYR A 43 -10.95 4.56 3.51
N THR A 44 -11.39 3.38 3.93
CA THR A 44 -12.78 3.07 4.31
C THR A 44 -12.77 2.31 5.62
N GLU A 45 -13.90 2.18 6.31
CA GLU A 45 -13.98 1.38 7.55
C GLU A 45 -13.53 -0.07 7.35
N TYR A 46 -13.92 -0.68 6.22
CA TYR A 46 -13.44 -2.00 5.81
C TYR A 46 -11.92 -1.98 5.57
N GLY A 47 -11.44 -0.92 4.91
CA GLY A 47 -10.03 -0.66 4.69
C GLY A 47 -9.18 -0.55 5.94
N VAL A 48 -9.69 0.14 6.97
CA VAL A 48 -8.98 0.32 8.25
C VAL A 48 -8.78 -1.02 8.94
N LYS A 49 -9.83 -1.86 9.01
CA LYS A 49 -9.72 -3.23 9.57
C LYS A 49 -8.71 -4.09 8.82
N ASN A 50 -8.69 -4.00 7.49
CA ASN A 50 -7.70 -4.72 6.68
C ASN A 50 -6.29 -4.17 6.87
N ALA A 51 -6.13 -2.84 6.95
CA ALA A 51 -4.83 -2.22 7.20
C ALA A 51 -4.26 -2.64 8.56
N GLU A 52 -5.08 -2.66 9.61
CA GLU A 52 -4.69 -3.17 10.93
C GLU A 52 -4.25 -4.63 10.85
N TYR A 53 -5.03 -5.49 10.21
CA TYR A 53 -4.68 -6.90 10.02
C TYR A 53 -3.35 -7.07 9.26
N PHE A 54 -3.18 -6.40 8.11
CA PHE A 54 -1.96 -6.50 7.31
C PHE A 54 -0.74 -5.91 8.00
N ASN A 55 -0.90 -4.84 8.77
CA ASN A 55 0.20 -4.23 9.52
C ASN A 55 0.64 -5.08 10.71
N ASN A 56 -0.23 -5.95 11.22
CA ASN A 56 0.08 -6.89 12.30
C ASN A 56 0.70 -8.20 11.80
N ASP A 57 0.78 -8.43 10.48
CA ASP A 57 1.44 -9.59 9.87
C ASP A 57 2.81 -9.18 9.26
N PRO A 58 3.94 -9.51 9.91
CA PRO A 58 5.27 -9.19 9.40
C PRO A 58 5.58 -9.82 8.04
N SER A 59 4.98 -10.97 7.70
CA SER A 59 5.22 -11.63 6.42
C SER A 59 4.63 -10.85 5.25
N ILE A 60 3.44 -10.27 5.45
CA ILE A 60 2.77 -9.42 4.47
C ILE A 60 3.55 -8.13 4.27
N LEU A 61 4.01 -7.50 5.35
CA LEU A 61 4.83 -6.29 5.29
C LEU A 61 6.18 -6.55 4.61
N ALA A 62 6.85 -7.65 4.94
CA ALA A 62 8.14 -8.01 4.33
C ALA A 62 7.99 -8.16 2.81
N ARG A 63 6.95 -8.85 2.33
CA ARG A 63 6.66 -9.00 0.90
C ARG A 63 6.40 -7.66 0.18
N ARG A 64 5.92 -6.64 0.89
CA ARG A 64 5.65 -5.32 0.29
C ARG A 64 6.83 -4.36 0.36
N ARG A 65 7.76 -4.59 1.30
CA ARG A 65 8.98 -3.78 1.47
C ARG A 65 10.15 -4.30 0.62
N GLY A 66 10.17 -5.59 0.31
CA GLY A 66 11.25 -6.29 -0.39
C GLY A 66 11.06 -6.38 -1.89
#